data_AF-B1N316-F1
#
_entry.id   AF-B1N316-F1
#
_cell.length_a   1.000
_cell.length_b   1.000
_cell.length_c   1.000
_cell.angle_alpha   90.00
_cell.angle_beta   90.00
_cell.angle_gamma   90.00
#
_symmetry.space_group_name_H-M   'P 1'
#
loop_
_entity.id
_entity.type
_entity.pdbx_description
1 polymer ?
#
loop_
_entity_poly.entity_id
_entity_poly.type
_entity_poly.pdbx_seq_one_letter_code
_entity_poly.pdbx_strand_id
1 'polypeptide(L)'
;MSAVKAAGKTQKKHTEALKSVQVFGKKKTAIAVCLCKEGKGMIRVNGVPLDLINPPVLRIKVFEPLFIVGKENYAKLDLKIRVTGGGQVAQAYAIRQAIAKALIAYNQKFVDETTKNELKAKFLEYDRTLLVADPRRCEAKKFGGPGARAKYQKSYR
;
A
#
# COMPACT_ATOMS: atom_id res chain seq x y z
N MET A 1 41.89 8.33 48.98
CA MET A 1 41.08 7.28 48.32
C MET A 1 39.83 7.15 49.18
N SER A 2 38.61 7.46 48.77
CA SER A 2 37.91 6.99 47.57
C SER A 2 36.67 7.86 47.32
N ALA A 3 36.44 8.29 46.08
CA ALA A 3 35.23 8.96 45.68
C ALA A 3 34.13 7.92 45.40
N VAL A 4 33.05 7.94 46.18
CA VAL A 4 31.85 7.13 45.93
C VAL A 4 31.05 7.80 44.82
N LYS A 5 31.08 7.23 43.61
CA LYS A 5 30.25 7.65 42.47
C LYS A 5 28.77 7.41 42.79
N ALA A 6 27.98 8.48 42.81
CA ALA A 6 26.52 8.41 42.83
C ALA A 6 26.00 7.73 41.55
N ALA A 7 25.24 6.65 41.71
CA ALA A 7 24.51 5.99 40.63
C ALA A 7 23.37 6.91 40.18
N GLY A 8 23.54 7.57 39.03
CA GLY A 8 22.49 8.36 38.40
C GLY A 8 21.28 7.49 38.07
N LYS A 9 20.12 7.88 38.60
CA LYS A 9 18.83 7.23 38.33
C LYS A 9 18.54 7.30 36.82
N THR A 10 18.46 6.15 36.15
CA THR A 10 18.03 6.05 34.75
C THR A 10 16.57 6.44 34.65
N GLN A 11 16.28 7.64 34.13
CA GLN A 11 14.92 8.10 33.88
C GLN A 11 14.27 7.19 32.83
N LYS A 12 13.16 6.53 33.19
CA LYS A 12 12.30 5.82 32.23
C LYS A 12 11.71 6.86 31.28
N LYS A 13 12.20 6.91 30.04
CA LYS A 13 11.56 7.71 28.98
C LYS A 13 10.11 7.25 28.84
N HIS A 14 9.16 8.17 29.00
CA HIS A 14 7.78 7.92 28.63
C HIS A 14 7.75 7.59 27.13
N THR A 15 7.37 6.36 26.79
CA THR A 15 7.21 5.94 25.39
C THR A 15 6.00 6.68 24.82
N GLU A 16 6.23 7.72 24.02
CA GLU A 16 5.17 8.38 23.26
C GLU A 16 4.43 7.33 22.41
N ALA A 17 3.10 7.40 22.38
CA ALA A 17 2.28 6.46 21.64
C ALA A 17 2.63 6.52 20.14
N LEU A 18 3.00 5.37 19.57
CA LEU A 18 3.42 5.27 18.17
C LEU A 18 2.25 5.61 17.23
N LYS A 19 2.29 6.80 16.60
CA LYS A 19 1.35 7.20 15.56
C LYS A 19 1.54 6.33 14.32
N SER A 20 0.70 5.30 14.21
CA SER A 20 0.73 4.36 13.09
C SER A 20 -0.66 3.97 12.63
N VAL A 21 -0.76 3.66 11.35
CA VAL A 21 -1.98 3.15 10.70
C VAL A 21 -1.60 1.98 9.81
N GLN A 22 -2.40 0.92 9.86
CA GLN A 22 -2.26 -0.24 8.98
C GLN A 22 -3.46 -0.33 8.05
N VAL A 23 -3.21 -0.41 6.75
CA VAL A 23 -4.25 -0.49 5.71
C VAL A 23 -3.86 -1.53 4.66
N PHE A 24 -4.83 -2.00 3.88
CA PHE A 24 -4.60 -2.96 2.81
C PHE A 24 -5.13 -2.49 1.45
N GLY A 25 -4.40 -2.87 0.40
CA GLY A 25 -4.79 -2.82 -1.01
C GLY A 25 -4.95 -4.24 -1.57
N LYS A 26 -5.90 -4.44 -2.48
CA LYS A 26 -6.17 -5.76 -3.06
C LYS A 26 -6.54 -5.65 -4.52
N LYS A 27 -5.82 -6.41 -5.36
CA LYS A 27 -6.15 -6.59 -6.78
C LYS A 27 -6.04 -8.06 -7.12
N LYS A 28 -7.11 -8.64 -7.68
CA LYS A 28 -7.19 -10.09 -7.93
C LYS A 28 -6.88 -10.86 -6.63
N THR A 29 -5.91 -11.77 -6.67
CA THR A 29 -5.45 -12.56 -5.53
C THR A 29 -4.28 -11.91 -4.78
N ALA A 30 -3.71 -10.80 -5.29
CA ALA A 30 -2.63 -10.08 -4.62
C ALA A 30 -3.17 -9.19 -3.50
N ILE A 31 -2.50 -9.23 -2.35
CA ILE A 31 -2.80 -8.44 -1.16
C ILE A 31 -1.53 -7.68 -0.78
N ALA A 32 -1.65 -6.36 -0.63
CA ALA A 32 -0.59 -5.50 -0.13
C ALA A 32 -1.04 -4.87 1.18
N VAL A 33 -0.30 -5.12 2.26
CA VAL A 33 -0.56 -4.55 3.58
C VAL A 33 0.50 -3.47 3.84
N CYS A 34 0.05 -2.24 4.04
CA CYS A 34 0.92 -1.09 4.28
C CYS A 34 0.80 -0.64 5.73
N LEU A 35 1.95 -0.56 6.41
CA LEU A 35 2.09 0.10 7.70
C LEU A 35 2.65 1.50 7.45
N CYS A 36 1.85 2.52 7.77
CA CYS A 36 2.24 3.92 7.75
C CYS A 36 2.58 4.37 9.16
N LYS A 37 3.75 5.00 9.33
CA LYS A 37 4.20 5.57 10.60
C LYS A 37 4.84 6.93 10.35
N GLU A 38 4.87 7.77 11.37
CA GLU A 38 5.65 9.00 11.34
C GLU A 38 7.15 8.66 11.21
N GLY A 39 7.88 9.39 10.34
CA GLY A 39 9.23 9.03 9.93
C GLY A 39 9.88 10.03 9.00
N LYS A 40 10.78 9.54 8.12
CA LYS A 40 11.68 10.34 7.27
C LYS A 40 11.38 10.19 5.77
N GLY A 41 10.20 9.70 5.40
CA GLY A 41 9.82 9.57 3.99
C GLY A 41 10.25 8.24 3.36
N MET A 42 10.58 7.22 4.15
CA MET A 42 11.16 5.99 3.63
C MET A 42 10.08 5.00 3.20
N ILE A 43 10.05 4.66 1.91
CA ILE A 43 9.06 3.76 1.33
C ILE A 43 9.72 2.45 0.89
N ARG A 44 9.30 1.32 1.48
CA ARG A 44 9.85 -0.01 1.21
C ARG A 44 8.76 -1.04 0.98
N VAL A 45 8.94 -1.89 -0.03
CA VAL A 45 8.10 -3.05 -0.34
C VAL A 45 8.91 -4.32 -0.11
N ASN A 46 8.45 -5.19 0.81
CA ASN A 46 9.14 -6.43 1.18
C ASN A 46 10.63 -6.23 1.56
N GLY A 47 10.97 -5.07 2.13
CA GLY A 47 12.35 -4.71 2.50
C GLY A 47 13.15 -4.02 1.40
N VAL A 48 12.66 -4.03 0.16
CA VAL A 48 13.29 -3.39 -1.01
C VAL A 48 12.74 -1.97 -1.19
N PRO A 49 13.56 -0.96 -1.53
CA PRO A 49 13.09 0.38 -1.91
C PRO A 49 12.10 0.36 -3.08
N LEU A 50 11.18 1.33 -3.11
CA LEU A 50 10.12 1.41 -4.13
C LEU A 50 10.68 1.50 -5.57
N ASP A 51 11.82 2.19 -5.75
CA ASP A 51 12.49 2.39 -7.06
C ASP A 51 13.00 1.09 -7.70
N LEU A 52 13.25 0.06 -6.89
CA LEU A 52 13.85 -1.19 -7.32
C LEU A 52 12.81 -2.30 -7.55
N ILE A 53 11.52 -1.96 -7.59
CA ILE A 53 10.45 -2.94 -7.83
C ILE A 53 10.51 -3.43 -9.28
N ASN A 54 10.43 -4.74 -9.46
CA ASN A 54 10.34 -5.35 -10.77
C ASN A 54 8.89 -5.72 -11.11
N PRO A 55 8.46 -5.62 -12.38
CA PRO A 55 9.21 -5.16 -13.56
C PRO A 55 9.29 -3.63 -13.67
N PRO A 56 10.33 -3.07 -14.33
CA PRO A 56 10.58 -1.64 -14.41
C PRO A 56 9.43 -0.85 -15.06
N VAL A 57 8.76 -1.45 -16.05
CA VAL A 57 7.61 -0.84 -16.76
C VAL A 57 6.46 -0.50 -15.80
N LEU A 58 6.28 -1.28 -14.73
CA LEU A 58 5.21 -1.07 -13.75
C LEU A 58 5.59 -0.14 -12.61
N ARG A 59 6.86 0.30 -12.50
CA ARG A 59 7.28 1.22 -11.43
C ARG A 59 6.48 2.50 -11.48
N ILE A 60 6.28 3.07 -12.68
CA ILE A 60 5.48 4.29 -12.87
C ILE A 60 4.09 4.13 -12.24
N LYS A 61 3.44 2.98 -12.44
CA LYS A 61 2.13 2.67 -11.83
C LYS A 61 2.17 2.65 -10.31
N VAL A 62 3.26 2.17 -9.71
CA VAL A 62 3.43 2.16 -8.26
C VAL A 62 3.68 3.56 -7.69
N PHE A 63 4.35 4.44 -8.44
CA PHE A 63 4.65 5.82 -8.06
C PHE A 63 3.49 6.81 -8.27
N GLU A 64 2.51 6.50 -9.11
CA GLU A 64 1.31 7.34 -9.35
C GLU A 64 0.74 8.03 -8.09
N PRO A 65 0.42 7.32 -6.99
CA PRO A 65 -0.13 7.96 -5.80
C PRO A 65 0.82 8.98 -5.15
N LEU A 66 2.13 8.80 -5.28
CA LEU A 66 3.13 9.73 -4.73
C LEU A 66 3.27 10.98 -5.61
N PHE A 67 3.15 10.83 -6.93
CA PHE A 67 3.18 11.97 -7.86
C PHE A 67 1.93 12.84 -7.73
N ILE A 68 0.75 12.25 -7.55
CA ILE A 68 -0.52 12.99 -7.39
C ILE A 68 -0.51 13.85 -6.10
N VAL A 69 0.07 13.31 -5.04
CA VAL A 69 0.03 13.93 -3.71
C VAL A 69 1.13 14.97 -3.50
N GLY A 70 2.27 14.82 -4.17
CA GLY A 70 3.44 15.68 -3.99
C GLY A 70 4.25 15.34 -2.74
N LYS A 71 5.54 15.67 -2.76
CA LYS A 71 6.53 15.30 -1.72
C LYS A 71 6.17 15.79 -0.32
N GLU A 72 5.55 16.96 -0.22
CA GLU A 72 5.25 17.63 1.05
C GLU A 72 4.39 16.78 1.99
N ASN A 73 3.44 16.04 1.43
CA ASN A 73 2.43 15.28 2.16
C ASN A 73 2.93 13.90 2.65
N TYR A 74 4.01 13.36 2.07
CA TYR A 74 4.56 12.05 2.47
C TYR A 74 6.01 12.09 2.97
N ALA A 75 6.71 13.23 2.88
CA ALA A 75 8.09 13.36 3.35
C ALA A 75 8.28 13.02 4.83
N LYS A 76 7.23 13.19 5.65
CA LYS A 76 7.23 12.88 7.09
C LYS A 76 6.75 11.46 7.42
N LEU A 77 6.47 10.64 6.41
CA LEU A 77 5.84 9.32 6.59
C LEU A 77 6.75 8.22 6.08
N ASP A 78 6.97 7.21 6.92
CA ASP A 78 7.60 5.96 6.49
C ASP A 78 6.50 4.93 6.16
N LEU A 79 6.62 4.31 4.98
CA LEU A 79 5.69 3.31 4.49
C LEU A 79 6.40 1.96 4.37
N LYS A 80 5.98 0.99 5.18
CA LYS A 80 6.46 -0.40 5.11
C LYS A 80 5.35 -1.28 4.55
N ILE A 81 5.56 -1.79 3.35
CA ILE A 81 4.56 -2.54 2.61
C ILE A 81 4.99 -4.01 2.54
N ARG A 82 4.09 -4.92 2.93
CA ARG A 82 4.24 -6.36 2.75
C ARG A 82 3.25 -6.85 1.70
N VAL A 83 3.72 -7.60 0.72
CA VAL A 83 2.91 -8.05 -0.41
C VAL A 83 2.97 -9.56 -0.55
N THR A 84 1.80 -10.18 -0.71
CA THR A 84 1.66 -11.63 -0.90
C THR A 84 0.59 -11.95 -1.96
N GLY A 85 0.76 -13.09 -2.63
CA GLY A 85 -0.19 -13.62 -3.61
C GLY A 85 -0.22 -12.91 -4.97
N GLY A 86 -1.01 -13.45 -5.90
CA GLY A 86 -1.17 -12.92 -7.26
C GLY A 86 0.09 -13.00 -8.12
N GLY A 87 0.20 -12.09 -9.09
CA GLY A 87 1.37 -11.94 -9.96
C GLY A 87 1.84 -10.48 -10.01
N GLN A 88 2.94 -10.21 -10.71
CA GLN A 88 3.64 -8.91 -10.69
C GLN A 88 2.72 -7.70 -10.97
N VAL A 89 1.86 -7.79 -11.99
CA VAL A 89 0.89 -6.73 -12.30
C VAL A 89 -0.10 -6.53 -11.16
N ALA A 90 -0.74 -7.60 -10.69
CA ALA A 90 -1.71 -7.52 -9.61
C ALA A 90 -1.08 -6.96 -8.32
N GLN A 91 0.16 -7.35 -8.03
CA GLN A 91 0.92 -6.84 -6.89
C GLN A 91 1.20 -5.33 -7.03
N ALA A 92 1.67 -4.86 -8.19
CA ALA A 92 1.90 -3.43 -8.44
C ALA A 92 0.63 -2.60 -8.20
N TYR A 93 -0.52 -3.06 -8.72
CA TYR A 93 -1.81 -2.40 -8.50
C TYR A 93 -2.29 -2.45 -7.03
N ALA A 94 -2.04 -3.55 -6.33
CA ALA A 94 -2.34 -3.64 -4.90
C ALA A 94 -1.46 -2.70 -4.07
N ILE A 95 -0.18 -2.54 -4.41
CA ILE A 95 0.76 -1.63 -3.74
C ILE A 95 0.32 -0.17 -3.90
N ARG A 96 0.07 0.29 -5.13
CA ARG A 96 -0.40 1.69 -5.34
C ARG A 96 -1.68 1.99 -4.57
N GLN A 97 -2.60 1.02 -4.52
CA GLN A 97 -3.84 1.16 -3.77
C GLN A 97 -3.58 1.23 -2.26
N ALA A 98 -2.66 0.41 -1.74
CA ALA A 98 -2.31 0.41 -0.33
C ALA A 98 -1.64 1.74 0.10
N ILE A 99 -0.77 2.31 -0.74
CA ILE A 99 -0.12 3.61 -0.51
C ILE A 99 -1.18 4.72 -0.43
N ALA A 100 -2.06 4.83 -1.43
CA ALA A 100 -3.09 5.87 -1.47
C ALA A 100 -4.01 5.82 -0.24
N LYS A 101 -4.47 4.61 0.12
CA LYS A 101 -5.29 4.42 1.32
C LYS A 101 -4.54 4.73 2.62
N ALA A 102 -3.26 4.38 2.70
CA ALA A 102 -2.46 4.64 3.88
C ALA A 102 -2.30 6.15 4.14
N LEU A 103 -2.08 6.94 3.09
CA LEU A 103 -2.00 8.40 3.18
C LEU A 103 -3.32 9.02 3.66
N ILE A 104 -4.45 8.60 3.08
CA ILE A 104 -5.78 9.06 3.53
C ILE A 104 -6.02 8.69 4.99
N ALA A 105 -5.80 7.42 5.36
CA ALA A 105 -6.12 6.94 6.71
C ALA A 105 -5.21 7.55 7.78
N TYR A 106 -3.97 7.87 7.44
CA TYR A 106 -3.06 8.60 8.33
C TYR A 106 -3.57 10.03 8.56
N ASN A 107 -3.88 10.77 7.49
CA ASN A 107 -4.36 12.15 7.61
C ASN A 107 -5.71 12.24 8.32
N GLN A 108 -6.61 11.29 8.07
CA GLN A 108 -7.87 11.17 8.79
C GLN A 108 -7.71 11.00 10.31
N LYS A 109 -6.64 10.30 10.74
CA LYS A 109 -6.45 9.96 12.15
C LYS A 109 -5.61 10.98 12.92
N PHE A 110 -4.64 11.63 12.25
CA PHE A 110 -3.57 12.37 12.93
C PHE A 110 -3.33 13.80 12.40
N VAL A 111 -3.93 14.20 11.28
CA VAL A 111 -3.74 15.54 10.70
C VAL A 111 -5.07 16.29 10.74
N ASP A 112 -5.82 16.34 9.64
CA ASP A 112 -7.07 17.10 9.52
C ASP A 112 -8.02 16.46 8.50
N GLU A 113 -9.32 16.69 8.65
CA GLU A 113 -10.34 16.18 7.72
C GLU A 113 -10.32 16.90 6.37
N THR A 114 -9.93 18.17 6.34
CA THR A 114 -9.81 19.00 5.13
C THR A 114 -8.74 18.45 4.18
N THR A 115 -7.52 18.27 4.66
CA THR A 115 -6.39 17.71 3.90
C THR A 115 -6.71 16.30 3.40
N LYS A 116 -7.38 15.49 4.23
CA LYS A 116 -7.85 14.16 3.82
C LYS A 116 -8.88 14.24 2.69
N ASN A 117 -9.83 15.17 2.73
CA ASN A 117 -10.84 15.31 1.68
C ASN A 117 -10.23 15.82 0.35
N GLU A 118 -9.26 16.72 0.41
CA GLU A 118 -8.49 17.16 -0.76
C GLU A 118 -7.73 15.99 -1.42
N LEU A 119 -7.01 15.19 -0.63
CA LEU A 119 -6.29 14.01 -1.13
C LEU A 119 -7.25 12.99 -1.72
N LYS A 120 -8.38 12.75 -1.04
CA LYS A 120 -9.42 11.83 -1.53
C LYS A 120 -9.99 12.30 -2.87
N ALA A 121 -10.26 13.60 -3.03
CA ALA A 121 -10.74 14.17 -4.28
C ALA A 121 -9.71 14.00 -5.40
N LYS A 122 -8.45 14.39 -5.18
CA LYS A 122 -7.35 14.23 -6.15
C LYS A 122 -7.18 12.78 -6.62
N PHE A 123 -7.25 11.82 -5.70
CA PHE A 123 -7.15 10.40 -6.06
C PHE A 123 -8.36 9.89 -6.85
N LEU A 124 -9.58 10.31 -6.49
CA LEU A 124 -10.79 9.89 -7.20
C LEU A 124 -10.88 10.50 -8.60
N GLU A 125 -10.44 11.75 -8.76
CA GLU A 125 -10.38 12.44 -10.05
C GLU A 125 -9.42 11.74 -11.01
N TYR A 126 -8.25 11.33 -10.53
CA TYR A 126 -7.28 10.61 -11.35
C TYR A 126 -7.71 9.17 -11.64
N ASP A 127 -7.95 8.36 -10.60
CA ASP A 127 -8.34 6.96 -10.77
C ASP A 127 -9.02 6.40 -9.52
N ARG A 128 -10.32 6.10 -9.65
CA ARG A 128 -11.13 5.47 -8.59
C ARG A 128 -10.50 4.20 -8.01
N THR A 129 -9.73 3.44 -8.79
CA THR A 129 -9.11 2.18 -8.34
C THR A 129 -7.95 2.37 -7.36
N LEU A 130 -7.44 3.60 -7.17
CA LEU A 130 -6.50 3.92 -6.10
C LEU A 130 -7.13 3.77 -4.71
N LEU A 131 -8.44 3.96 -4.60
CA LEU A 131 -9.15 3.83 -3.32
C LEU A 131 -10.04 2.58 -3.30
N VAL A 132 -10.78 2.32 -4.38
CA VAL A 132 -11.76 1.23 -4.44
C VAL A 132 -11.14 -0.01 -5.07
N ALA A 133 -11.27 -1.17 -4.40
CA ALA A 133 -10.72 -2.42 -4.93
C ALA A 133 -11.56 -2.95 -6.10
N ASP A 134 -10.90 -3.51 -7.11
CA ASP A 134 -11.57 -4.16 -8.23
C ASP A 134 -12.13 -5.54 -7.80
N PRO A 135 -13.46 -5.75 -7.86
CA PRO A 135 -14.09 -6.97 -7.39
C PRO A 135 -13.85 -8.16 -8.31
N ARG A 136 -13.43 -7.96 -9.57
CA ARG A 136 -13.35 -9.04 -10.58
C ARG A 136 -12.41 -10.17 -10.15
N ARG A 137 -12.86 -11.41 -10.29
CA ARG A 137 -12.09 -12.66 -10.06
C ARG A 137 -12.25 -13.61 -11.25
N CYS A 138 -11.40 -14.63 -11.32
CA CYS A 138 -11.48 -15.62 -12.40
C CYS A 138 -12.71 -16.50 -12.17
N GLU A 139 -13.56 -16.61 -13.19
CA GLU A 139 -14.70 -17.53 -13.18
C GLU A 139 -14.19 -18.99 -13.19
N ALA A 140 -14.88 -19.88 -12.48
CA ALA A 140 -14.53 -21.30 -12.46
C ALA A 140 -14.80 -21.97 -13.82
N LYS A 141 -13.95 -22.94 -14.19
CA LYS A 141 -14.14 -23.76 -15.39
C LYS A 141 -15.46 -24.55 -15.31
N LYS A 142 -16.14 -24.68 -16.45
CA LYS A 142 -17.33 -25.54 -16.60
C LYS A 142 -17.02 -26.72 -17.54
N PHE A 143 -17.76 -27.81 -17.40
CA PHE A 143 -17.59 -28.99 -18.26
C PHE A 143 -18.01 -28.71 -19.72
N GLY A 144 -17.57 -29.58 -20.63
CA GLY A 144 -17.90 -29.47 -22.06
C GLY A 144 -17.12 -28.39 -22.81
N GLY A 145 -15.98 -27.96 -22.27
CA GLY A 145 -15.09 -27.00 -22.93
C GLY A 145 -13.79 -26.75 -22.16
N PRO A 146 -12.84 -26.03 -22.76
CA PRO A 146 -11.55 -25.79 -22.14
C PRO A 146 -11.60 -24.76 -20.99
N GLY A 147 -12.59 -23.85 -20.98
CA GLY A 147 -12.63 -22.70 -20.06
C GLY A 147 -13.97 -22.49 -19.33
N ALA A 148 -14.13 -21.31 -18.73
CA ALA A 148 -15.36 -20.94 -18.03
C ALA A 148 -16.57 -20.87 -18.99
N ARG A 149 -16.37 -20.33 -20.20
CA ARG A 149 -17.43 -20.13 -21.21
C ARG A 149 -17.14 -20.77 -22.57
N ALA A 150 -15.87 -20.92 -22.93
CA ALA A 150 -15.48 -21.58 -24.18
C ALA A 150 -15.94 -23.04 -24.20
N LYS A 151 -16.47 -23.48 -25.35
CA LYS A 151 -16.93 -24.85 -25.61
C LYS A 151 -16.03 -25.52 -26.65
N TYR A 152 -15.97 -26.85 -26.63
CA TYR A 152 -15.30 -27.58 -27.70
C TYR A 152 -16.06 -27.43 -29.02
N GLN A 153 -15.34 -27.49 -30.14
CA GLN A 153 -15.93 -27.43 -31.46
C GLN A 153 -16.90 -28.59 -31.66
N LYS A 154 -18.11 -28.30 -32.15
CA LYS A 154 -19.14 -29.30 -32.45
C LYS A 154 -19.02 -29.73 -33.92
N SER A 155 -18.98 -31.03 -34.18
CA SER A 155 -18.98 -31.62 -35.52
C SER A 155 -20.30 -32.34 -35.79
N TYR A 156 -20.84 -32.19 -36.99
CA TYR A 156 -22.02 -32.91 -37.48
C TYR A 156 -21.64 -33.80 -38.67
N ARG A 157 -22.54 -34.72 -39.05
CA ARG A 157 -22.45 -35.61 -40.22
C ARG A 157 -23.46 -35.17 -41.27
#